data_AF-A0A1H4FWJ8-F1
#
_entry.id   AF-A0A1H4FWJ8-F1
#
_cell.length_a   1.000
_cell.length_b   1.000
_cell.length_c   1.000
_cell.angle_alpha   90.00
_cell.angle_beta   90.00
_cell.angle_gamma   90.00
#
_symmetry.space_group_name_H-M   'P 1'
#
loop_
_entity.id
_entity.type
_entity.pdbx_description
1 polymer ?
#
loop_
_entity_poly.entity_id
_entity_poly.type
_entity_poly.pdbx_seq_one_letter_code
_entity_poly.pdbx_strand_id
1 'polypeptide(L)'
;MKNKSKYTEKLVRYLENENKLGGLMDWIETQPALDQPEILRELKNLFIENHEKTGEQDWLEKANIVEASIEQFEDSILDDKLAENLFITEIQGVLNDTEKIKEFLALTRTTLINCILKSSDDKKEIWALVHKAIKAEEESNLYDPDNWSVIM
;
A
#
# COMPACT_ATOMS: atom_id res chain seq x y z
N MET A 1 4.74 -29.34 23.39
CA MET A 1 4.96 -27.88 23.50
C MET A 1 4.58 -27.30 22.16
N LYS A 2 3.47 -26.54 22.07
CA LYS A 2 3.11 -25.83 20.84
C LYS A 2 4.18 -24.77 20.56
N ASN A 3 4.63 -24.64 19.32
CA ASN A 3 5.57 -23.60 18.90
C ASN A 3 4.96 -22.24 19.27
N LYS A 4 5.60 -21.52 20.19
CA LYS A 4 5.25 -20.13 20.47
C LYS A 4 5.59 -19.31 19.23
N SER A 5 4.62 -18.58 18.69
CA SER A 5 4.89 -17.66 17.59
C SER A 5 5.72 -16.47 18.11
N LYS A 6 6.26 -15.68 17.17
CA LYS A 6 6.96 -14.42 17.48
C LYS A 6 6.07 -13.39 18.20
N TYR A 7 4.74 -13.57 18.20
CA TYR A 7 3.78 -12.66 18.83
C TYR A 7 3.30 -13.11 20.23
N THR A 8 3.49 -14.38 20.61
CA THR A 8 2.93 -14.95 21.85
C THR A 8 3.27 -14.11 23.09
N GLU A 9 4.54 -13.73 23.26
CA GLU A 9 4.98 -13.00 24.45
C GLU A 9 4.34 -11.62 24.57
N LYS A 10 4.13 -10.94 23.43
CA LYS A 10 3.54 -9.61 23.40
C LYS A 10 2.04 -9.70 23.68
N LEU A 11 1.34 -10.66 23.07
CA LEU A 11 -0.08 -10.92 23.34
C LEU A 11 -0.32 -11.22 24.82
N VAL A 12 0.46 -12.11 25.44
CA VAL A 12 0.34 -12.43 26.87
C VAL A 12 0.49 -11.17 27.74
N ARG A 13 1.46 -10.30 27.45
CA ARG A 13 1.64 -9.04 28.21
C ARG A 13 0.44 -8.08 28.12
N TYR A 14 -0.26 -8.08 26.99
CA TYR A 14 -1.51 -7.33 26.84
C TYR A 14 -2.64 -7.95 27.65
N LEU A 15 -2.75 -9.28 27.64
CA LEU A 15 -3.78 -10.01 28.39
C LEU A 15 -3.59 -9.91 29.91
N GLU A 16 -2.35 -9.84 30.39
CA GLU A 16 -2.03 -9.62 31.81
C GLU A 16 -2.33 -8.18 32.29
N ASN A 17 -2.61 -7.25 31.38
CA ASN A 17 -2.95 -5.86 31.69
C ASN A 17 -4.31 -5.50 31.10
N GLU A 18 -5.40 -5.73 31.84
CA GLU A 18 -6.78 -5.43 31.41
C GLU A 18 -6.98 -3.99 30.90
N ASN A 19 -6.23 -3.02 31.43
CA ASN A 19 -6.26 -1.61 30.99
C ASN A 19 -5.60 -1.35 29.61
N LYS A 20 -5.08 -2.37 28.92
CA LYS A 20 -4.38 -2.24 27.63
C LYS A 20 -5.08 -2.94 26.46
N LEU A 21 -6.28 -3.50 26.66
CA LEU A 21 -7.02 -4.13 25.56
C LEU A 21 -7.31 -3.18 24.40
N GLY A 22 -7.55 -1.89 24.66
CA GLY A 22 -7.67 -0.87 23.61
C GLY A 22 -6.39 -0.75 22.76
N GLY A 23 -5.22 -0.76 23.39
CA GLY A 23 -3.93 -0.68 22.70
C GLY A 23 -3.46 -2.00 22.06
N LEU A 24 -4.20 -3.11 22.25
CA LEU A 24 -3.94 -4.37 21.58
C LEU A 24 -4.39 -4.31 20.11
N MET A 25 -5.60 -3.81 19.86
CA MET A 25 -6.14 -3.68 18.50
C MET A 25 -5.33 -2.68 17.68
N ASP A 26 -5.02 -1.51 18.26
CA ASP A 26 -4.13 -0.52 17.62
C ASP A 26 -2.78 -1.14 17.24
N TRP A 27 -2.22 -1.99 18.11
CA TRP A 27 -0.96 -2.66 17.80
C TRP A 27 -1.10 -3.66 16.65
N ILE A 28 -2.18 -4.44 16.62
CA ILE A 28 -2.46 -5.40 15.53
C ILE A 28 -2.56 -4.65 14.19
N GLU A 29 -3.29 -3.53 14.14
CA GLU A 29 -3.46 -2.73 12.92
C GLU A 29 -2.15 -2.14 12.38
N THR A 30 -1.15 -1.91 13.25
CA THR A 30 0.19 -1.45 12.81
C THR A 30 1.09 -2.56 12.26
N GLN A 31 0.68 -3.83 12.35
CA GLN A 31 1.47 -4.94 11.79
C GLN A 31 1.23 -5.09 10.28
N PRO A 32 2.17 -5.70 9.53
CA PRO A 32 1.96 -6.00 8.13
C PRO A 32 0.65 -6.74 7.89
N ALA A 33 -0.08 -6.39 6.84
CA ALA A 33 -1.42 -6.94 6.56
C ALA A 33 -1.46 -8.47 6.65
N LEU A 34 -0.48 -9.17 6.07
CA LEU A 34 -0.38 -10.63 6.11
C LEU A 34 -0.13 -11.22 7.50
N ASP A 35 0.44 -10.44 8.41
CA ASP A 35 0.75 -10.85 9.77
C ASP A 35 -0.49 -10.72 10.69
N GLN A 36 -1.44 -9.84 10.36
CA GLN A 36 -2.61 -9.55 11.22
C GLN A 36 -3.52 -10.77 11.46
N PRO A 37 -3.91 -11.56 10.44
CA PRO A 37 -4.71 -12.77 10.66
C PRO A 37 -3.98 -13.82 11.49
N GLU A 38 -2.65 -13.92 11.37
CA GLU A 38 -1.85 -14.84 12.19
C GLU A 38 -1.88 -14.43 13.66
N ILE A 39 -1.72 -13.14 13.94
CA ILE A 39 -1.80 -12.58 15.29
C ILE A 39 -3.19 -12.81 15.91
N LEU A 40 -4.26 -12.59 15.14
CA LEU A 40 -5.64 -12.80 15.58
C LEU A 40 -5.93 -14.27 15.88
N ARG A 41 -5.47 -15.20 15.04
CA ARG A 41 -5.57 -16.66 15.32
C ARG A 41 -4.87 -17.04 16.61
N GLU A 42 -3.71 -16.43 16.87
CA GLU A 42 -2.97 -16.69 18.09
C GLU A 42 -3.66 -16.10 19.32
N LEU A 43 -4.20 -14.89 19.22
CA LEU A 43 -5.00 -14.27 20.28
C LEU A 43 -6.23 -15.12 20.63
N LYS A 44 -6.96 -15.62 19.62
CA LYS A 44 -8.06 -16.57 19.81
C LYS A 44 -7.60 -17.81 20.58
N ASN A 45 -6.47 -18.41 20.18
CA ASN A 45 -5.96 -19.60 20.86
C ASN A 45 -5.63 -19.33 22.33
N LEU A 46 -5.06 -18.16 22.66
CA LEU A 46 -4.80 -17.76 24.05
C LEU A 46 -6.09 -17.60 24.85
N PHE A 47 -7.15 -17.06 24.26
CA PHE A 47 -8.47 -16.98 24.90
C PHE A 47 -9.06 -18.38 25.17
N ILE A 48 -9.00 -19.30 24.20
CA ILE A 48 -9.43 -20.68 24.39
C ILE A 48 -8.63 -21.35 25.51
N GLU A 49 -7.30 -21.20 25.53
CA GLU A 49 -6.44 -21.76 26.57
C GLU A 49 -6.76 -21.19 27.97
N ASN A 50 -7.14 -19.91 28.07
CA ASN A 50 -7.56 -19.32 29.35
C ASN A 50 -8.95 -19.81 29.79
N HIS A 51 -9.88 -20.00 28.85
CA HIS A 51 -11.17 -20.65 29.13
C HIS A 51 -10.97 -22.07 29.67
N GLU A 52 -10.14 -22.88 29.01
CA GLU A 52 -9.85 -24.26 29.44
C GLU A 52 -9.22 -24.32 30.85
N LYS A 53 -8.45 -23.30 31.25
CA LYS A 53 -7.80 -23.22 32.57
C LYS A 53 -8.74 -22.73 33.68
N THR A 54 -9.59 -21.75 33.40
CA THR A 54 -10.38 -21.03 34.41
C THR A 54 -11.84 -21.44 34.44
N GLY A 55 -12.37 -21.93 33.32
CA GLY A 55 -13.80 -22.18 33.10
C GLY A 55 -14.63 -20.91 32.86
N GLU A 56 -14.02 -19.71 32.86
CA GLU A 56 -14.73 -18.44 32.67
C GLU A 56 -15.23 -18.30 31.22
N GLN A 57 -16.52 -18.04 31.05
CA GLN A 57 -17.13 -17.94 29.72
C GLN A 57 -16.74 -16.68 28.95
N ASP A 58 -16.35 -15.61 29.64
CA ASP A 58 -15.88 -14.37 29.02
C ASP A 58 -14.70 -14.61 28.06
N TRP A 59 -13.80 -15.54 28.38
CA TRP A 59 -12.71 -15.93 27.48
C TRP A 59 -13.23 -16.60 26.20
N LEU A 60 -14.25 -17.45 26.30
CA LEU A 60 -14.81 -18.13 25.15
C LEU A 60 -15.57 -17.16 24.24
N GLU A 61 -16.31 -16.21 24.83
CA GLU A 61 -17.00 -15.15 24.09
C GLU A 61 -16.00 -14.28 23.31
N LYS A 62 -14.89 -13.86 23.94
CA LYS A 62 -13.80 -13.13 23.29
C LYS A 62 -13.17 -13.93 22.14
N ALA A 63 -12.96 -15.23 22.32
CA ALA A 63 -12.44 -16.11 21.26
C ALA A 63 -13.35 -16.14 20.03
N ASN A 64 -14.67 -16.21 20.23
CA ASN A 64 -15.66 -16.23 19.16
C ASN A 64 -15.73 -14.89 18.41
N ILE A 65 -15.62 -13.77 19.12
CA ILE A 65 -15.57 -12.43 18.51
C ILE A 65 -14.35 -12.28 17.60
N VAL A 66 -13.18 -12.73 18.06
CA VAL A 66 -11.95 -12.71 17.26
C VAL A 66 -12.08 -13.61 16.04
N GLU A 67 -12.64 -14.82 16.19
CA GLU A 67 -12.84 -15.74 15.07
C GLU A 67 -13.67 -15.12 13.94
N ALA A 68 -14.81 -14.50 14.28
CA ALA A 68 -15.67 -13.85 13.30
C ALA A 68 -14.99 -12.68 12.56
N SER A 69 -13.99 -12.07 13.20
CA SER A 69 -13.24 -10.94 12.62
C SER A 69 -12.12 -11.41 11.68
N ILE A 70 -11.56 -12.61 11.88
CA ILE A 70 -10.44 -13.12 11.07
C ILE A 70 -10.84 -13.25 9.60
N GLU A 71 -12.00 -13.85 9.31
CA GLU A 71 -12.47 -14.05 7.94
C GLU A 71 -12.66 -12.70 7.21
N GLN A 72 -13.24 -11.72 7.90
CA GLN A 72 -13.41 -10.36 7.36
C GLN A 72 -12.08 -9.67 7.04
N PHE A 73 -11.07 -9.84 7.90
CA PHE A 73 -9.73 -9.31 7.65
C PHE A 73 -9.06 -10.00 6.46
N GLU A 74 -9.17 -11.32 6.37
CA GLU A 74 -8.56 -12.08 5.26
C GLU A 74 -9.16 -11.71 3.91
N ASP A 75 -10.48 -11.55 3.84
CA ASP A 75 -11.17 -11.09 2.64
C ASP A 75 -10.75 -9.67 2.25
N SER A 76 -10.69 -8.74 3.20
CA SER A 76 -10.24 -7.36 2.94
C SER A 76 -8.82 -7.31 2.41
N ILE A 77 -7.90 -8.11 2.97
CA ILE A 77 -6.51 -8.18 2.50
C ILE A 77 -6.44 -8.74 1.08
N LEU A 78 -7.28 -9.73 0.76
CA LEU A 78 -7.34 -10.31 -0.57
C LEU A 78 -7.85 -9.30 -1.60
N ASP A 79 -8.90 -8.55 -1.27
CA ASP A 79 -9.49 -7.51 -2.12
C ASP A 79 -8.48 -6.38 -2.39
N ASP A 80 -7.80 -5.88 -1.34
CA ASP A 80 -6.80 -4.83 -1.48
C ASP A 80 -5.64 -5.26 -2.39
N LYS A 81 -5.15 -6.49 -2.20
CA LYS A 81 -4.08 -7.04 -3.05
C LYS A 81 -4.54 -7.27 -4.49
N LEU A 82 -5.79 -7.68 -4.70
CA LEU A 82 -6.34 -7.83 -6.03
C LEU A 82 -6.43 -6.48 -6.73
N ALA A 83 -6.91 -5.44 -6.03
CA ALA A 83 -6.97 -4.07 -6.55
C ALA A 83 -5.56 -3.54 -6.90
N GLU A 84 -4.58 -3.73 -6.01
CA GLU A 84 -3.19 -3.35 -6.27
C GLU A 84 -2.63 -4.06 -7.51
N ASN A 85 -2.86 -5.37 -7.63
CA ASN A 85 -2.36 -6.15 -8.76
C ASN A 85 -3.02 -5.76 -10.08
N LEU A 86 -4.34 -5.51 -10.07
CA LEU A 86 -5.06 -4.99 -11.22
C LEU A 86 -4.50 -3.63 -11.65
N PHE A 87 -4.27 -2.72 -10.70
CA PHE A 87 -3.68 -1.42 -10.98
C PHE A 87 -2.27 -1.54 -11.59
N ILE A 88 -1.39 -2.35 -10.99
CA ILE A 88 -0.04 -2.60 -11.52
C ILE A 88 -0.12 -3.17 -12.93
N THR A 89 -1.01 -4.14 -13.16
CA THR A 89 -1.20 -4.79 -14.47
C THR A 89 -1.69 -3.79 -15.52
N GLU A 90 -2.65 -2.92 -15.18
CA GLU A 90 -3.15 -1.89 -16.10
C GLU A 90 -2.06 -0.85 -16.43
N ILE A 91 -1.30 -0.40 -15.43
CA ILE A 91 -0.18 0.52 -15.62
C ILE A 91 0.90 -0.14 -16.49
N GLN A 92 1.26 -1.39 -16.23
CA GLN A 92 2.20 -2.13 -17.08
C GLN A 92 1.64 -2.32 -18.50
N GLY A 93 0.33 -2.54 -18.64
CA GLY A 93 -0.34 -2.59 -19.94
C GLY A 93 -0.20 -1.29 -20.73
N VAL A 94 -0.41 -0.14 -20.06
CA VAL A 94 -0.21 1.19 -20.67
C VAL A 94 1.26 1.45 -20.97
N LEU A 95 2.17 1.06 -20.08
CA LEU A 95 3.61 1.23 -20.27
C LEU A 95 4.19 0.31 -21.36
N ASN A 96 3.55 -0.82 -21.63
CA ASN A 96 3.91 -1.69 -22.75
C ASN A 96 3.28 -1.23 -24.07
N ASP A 97 2.27 -0.34 -24.02
CA ASP A 97 1.66 0.26 -25.19
C ASP A 97 2.47 1.49 -25.64
N THR A 98 3.40 1.25 -26.56
CA THR A 98 4.33 2.25 -27.08
C THR A 98 3.61 3.45 -27.72
N GLU A 99 2.41 3.27 -28.28
CA GLU A 99 1.64 4.37 -28.87
C GLU A 99 1.07 5.29 -27.79
N LYS A 100 0.51 4.75 -26.70
CA LYS A 100 0.02 5.56 -25.58
C LYS A 100 1.14 6.33 -24.87
N ILE A 101 2.33 5.74 -24.76
CA ILE A 101 3.51 6.46 -24.25
C ILE A 101 3.85 7.64 -25.16
N LYS A 102 3.88 7.44 -26.49
CA LYS A 102 4.14 8.52 -27.45
C LYS A 102 3.10 9.64 -27.35
N GLU A 103 1.82 9.30 -27.23
CA GLU A 103 0.73 10.27 -27.05
C GLU A 103 0.90 11.09 -25.77
N PHE A 104 1.22 10.42 -24.64
CA PHE A 104 1.46 11.10 -23.37
C PHE A 104 2.69 12.03 -23.41
N LEU A 105 3.79 11.59 -24.02
CA LEU A 105 4.99 12.41 -24.20
C LEU A 105 4.71 13.62 -25.11
N ALA A 106 3.98 13.43 -26.21
CA ALA A 106 3.57 14.50 -27.09
C ALA A 106 2.69 15.54 -26.37
N LEU A 107 1.71 15.10 -25.58
CA LEU A 107 0.83 15.98 -24.79
C LEU A 107 1.63 16.77 -23.75
N THR A 108 2.53 16.10 -23.04
CA THR A 108 3.41 16.71 -22.03
C THR A 108 4.28 17.79 -22.66
N ARG A 109 4.89 17.48 -23.80
CA ARG A 109 5.72 18.42 -24.57
C ARG A 109 4.93 19.64 -25.03
N THR A 110 3.77 19.44 -25.66
CA THR A 110 2.91 20.55 -26.10
C THR A 110 2.50 21.44 -24.92
N THR A 111 2.21 20.84 -23.76
CA THR A 111 1.86 21.59 -22.54
C THR A 111 3.04 22.43 -22.05
N LEU A 112 4.23 21.84 -21.95
CA LEU A 112 5.44 22.53 -21.49
C LEU A 112 5.84 23.67 -22.44
N ILE A 113 5.81 23.45 -23.76
CA ILE A 113 6.05 24.49 -24.76
C ILE A 113 5.05 25.64 -24.60
N ASN A 114 3.76 25.34 -24.48
CA ASN A 114 2.74 26.36 -24.26
C ASN A 114 2.95 27.13 -22.96
N CYS A 115 3.33 26.45 -21.89
CA CYS A 115 3.67 27.09 -20.62
C CYS A 115 4.85 28.04 -20.77
N ILE A 116 5.90 27.67 -21.50
CA ILE A 116 7.07 28.52 -21.82
C ILE A 116 6.69 29.70 -22.72
N LEU A 117 5.84 29.52 -23.73
CA LEU A 117 5.46 30.60 -24.64
C LEU A 117 4.47 31.61 -24.03
N LYS A 118 3.58 31.18 -23.12
CA LYS A 118 2.46 32.02 -22.64
C LYS A 118 2.72 32.85 -21.39
N SER A 119 3.62 32.43 -20.50
CA SER A 119 3.86 33.18 -19.25
C SER A 119 4.99 34.22 -19.39
N SER A 120 4.81 35.36 -18.72
CA SER A 120 5.71 36.53 -18.75
C SER A 120 6.90 36.48 -17.78
N ASP A 121 6.87 35.58 -16.79
CA ASP A 121 7.88 35.52 -15.72
C ASP A 121 8.98 34.48 -15.98
N ASP A 122 10.08 34.55 -15.23
CA ASP A 122 11.23 33.63 -15.30
C ASP A 122 10.86 32.24 -14.74
N LYS A 123 10.78 31.23 -15.62
CA LYS A 123 10.19 29.91 -15.33
C LYS A 123 11.25 28.85 -15.05
N LYS A 124 12.10 29.07 -14.06
CA LYS A 124 13.13 28.09 -13.70
C LYS A 124 12.56 26.69 -13.45
N GLU A 125 11.37 26.61 -12.86
CA GLU A 125 10.68 25.34 -12.60
C GLU A 125 10.18 24.67 -13.88
N ILE A 126 9.59 25.42 -14.83
CA ILE A 126 9.12 24.85 -16.10
C ILE A 126 10.31 24.45 -16.96
N TRP A 127 11.40 25.23 -16.97
CA TRP A 127 12.64 24.83 -17.62
C TRP A 127 13.22 23.55 -17.00
N ALA A 128 13.20 23.38 -15.68
CA ALA A 128 13.60 22.12 -15.05
C ALA A 128 12.74 20.93 -15.50
N LEU A 129 11.43 21.15 -15.71
CA LEU A 129 10.53 20.12 -16.26
C LEU A 129 10.81 19.82 -17.73
N VAL A 130 11.11 20.82 -18.56
CA VAL A 130 11.52 20.65 -19.97
C VAL A 130 12.77 19.76 -20.07
N HIS A 131 13.81 20.04 -19.28
CA HIS A 131 15.03 19.22 -19.30
C HIS A 131 14.77 17.78 -18.86
N LYS A 132 13.89 17.57 -17.88
CA LYS A 132 13.49 16.21 -17.44
C LYS A 132 12.71 15.48 -18.54
N ALA A 133 11.83 16.17 -19.25
CA ALA A 133 11.05 15.59 -20.35
C ALA A 133 11.96 15.19 -21.52
N ILE A 134 12.89 16.07 -21.93
CA ILE A 134 13.89 15.76 -22.97
C ILE A 134 14.70 14.54 -22.56
N LYS A 135 15.23 14.50 -21.34
CA LYS A 135 16.00 13.36 -20.83
C LYS A 135 15.20 12.06 -20.86
N ALA A 136 13.92 12.10 -20.49
CA ALA A 136 13.06 10.91 -20.53
C ALA A 136 12.79 10.44 -21.98
N GLU A 137 12.63 11.36 -22.93
CA GLU A 137 12.51 11.03 -24.36
C GLU A 137 13.81 10.41 -24.91
N GLU A 138 14.99 10.90 -24.48
CA GLU A 138 16.30 10.35 -24.86
C GLU A 138 16.49 8.94 -24.29
N GLU A 139 16.23 8.74 -22.99
CA GLU A 139 16.33 7.44 -22.32
C GLU A 139 15.36 6.40 -22.90
N SER A 140 14.23 6.86 -23.45
CA SER A 140 13.22 6.01 -24.11
C SER A 140 13.46 5.84 -25.62
N ASN A 141 14.53 6.44 -26.18
CA ASN A 141 14.83 6.44 -27.61
C ASN A 141 13.67 6.98 -28.49
N LEU A 142 12.92 7.94 -27.96
CA LEU A 142 11.79 8.64 -28.60
C LEU A 142 12.08 10.12 -28.85
N TYR A 143 13.28 10.59 -28.48
CA TYR A 143 13.70 11.98 -28.67
C TYR A 143 13.84 12.35 -30.14
N ASP A 144 13.32 13.52 -30.48
CA ASP A 144 13.48 14.18 -31.77
C ASP A 144 13.74 15.67 -31.51
N PRO A 145 14.84 16.24 -32.02
CA PRO A 145 15.17 17.65 -31.79
C PRO A 145 14.13 18.62 -32.37
N ASP A 146 13.42 18.26 -33.43
CA ASP A 146 12.43 19.13 -34.07
C ASP A 146 11.24 19.40 -33.14
N ASN A 147 10.93 18.44 -32.27
CA ASN A 147 9.84 18.50 -31.31
C ASN A 147 10.01 19.60 -30.24
N TRP A 148 11.24 20.03 -29.96
CA TRP A 148 11.56 21.04 -28.93
C TRP A 148 12.10 22.36 -29.51
N SER A 149 12.35 22.39 -30.82
CA SER A 149 12.95 23.52 -31.56
C SER A 149 12.25 24.88 -31.37
N VAL A 150 10.97 24.89 -30.99
CA VAL A 150 10.18 26.11 -30.81
C VAL A 150 10.60 26.90 -29.55
N ILE A 151 11.23 26.25 -28.58
CA ILE A 151 11.64 26.89 -27.31
C ILE A 151 13.14 26.78 -27.02
N MET A 152 13.89 25.98 -27.79
CA MET A 152 15.35 25.80 -27.68
C MET A 152 16.08 26.75 -28.63
#